data_AF-A0A317ACG4-F1
#
_entry.id   AF-A0A317ACG4-F1
#
_cell.length_a   1.000
_cell.length_b   1.000
_cell.length_c   1.000
_cell.angle_alpha   90.00
_cell.angle_beta   90.00
_cell.angle_gamma   90.00
#
_symmetry.space_group_name_H-M   'P 1'
#
loop_
_entity.id
_entity.type
_entity.pdbx_description
1 polymer ?
#
loop_
_entity_poly.entity_id
_entity_poly.type
_entity_poly.pdbx_seq_one_letter_code
_entity_poly.pdbx_strand_id
1 'polypeptide(L)'
;MSFFAGTYAEVFSITEGPPLHDPLAVAAAYNPDIFDDNGGERFQVGIVTEGIHSIDQTQVGELGRTKVTKLPNGEGGCRIPRHVDLDQFWGSIESSMKCAVAVSPMPKVSIQDLEKAGVFNGVEKLV
;
A
#
# COMPACT_ATOMS: atom_id res chain seq x y z
N MET A 1 9.26 -14.82 -4.55
CA MET A 1 8.56 -13.70 -3.86
C MET A 1 7.08 -13.77 -4.21
N SER A 2 6.33 -14.71 -3.62
CA SER A 2 4.92 -14.97 -4.01
C SER A 2 3.93 -14.93 -2.86
N PHE A 3 4.35 -14.53 -1.65
CA PHE A 3 3.49 -14.64 -0.47
C PHE A 3 2.44 -13.52 -0.34
N PHE A 4 2.50 -12.47 -1.17
CA PHE A 4 1.57 -11.33 -1.10
C PHE A 4 0.67 -11.19 -2.33
N ALA A 5 1.15 -11.48 -3.54
CA ALA A 5 0.36 -11.28 -4.76
C ALA A 5 -0.85 -12.23 -4.87
N GLY A 6 -0.70 -13.48 -4.40
CA GLY A 6 -1.76 -14.49 -4.50
C GLY A 6 -3.04 -14.10 -3.76
N THR A 7 -2.92 -13.63 -2.52
CA THR A 7 -4.08 -13.21 -1.71
C THR A 7 -4.78 -11.99 -2.31
N TYR A 8 -4.05 -11.04 -2.90
CA TYR A 8 -4.67 -9.88 -3.55
C TYR A 8 -5.46 -10.28 -4.82
N ALA A 9 -4.94 -11.24 -5.58
CA ALA A 9 -5.67 -11.78 -6.73
C ALA A 9 -6.90 -12.58 -6.28
N GLU A 10 -6.77 -13.43 -5.26
CA GLU A 10 -7.85 -14.33 -4.80
C GLU A 10 -8.97 -13.61 -4.02
N VAL A 11 -8.63 -12.63 -3.19
CA VAL A 11 -9.58 -11.96 -2.29
C VAL A 11 -10.11 -10.65 -2.88
N PHE A 12 -9.28 -9.92 -3.63
CA PHE A 12 -9.61 -8.58 -4.10
C PHE A 12 -9.64 -8.44 -5.64
N SER A 13 -9.37 -9.52 -6.38
CA SER A 13 -9.28 -9.53 -7.84
C SER A 13 -8.27 -8.52 -8.41
N ILE A 14 -7.23 -8.17 -7.64
CA ILE A 14 -6.15 -7.29 -8.07
C ILE A 14 -5.05 -8.16 -8.66
N THR A 15 -4.98 -8.21 -10.00
CA THR A 15 -4.11 -9.15 -10.73
C THR A 15 -2.82 -8.51 -11.26
N GLU A 16 -2.74 -7.18 -11.31
CA GLU A 16 -1.56 -6.44 -11.80
C GLU A 16 -0.40 -6.39 -10.78
N GLY A 17 -0.60 -6.98 -9.60
CA GLY A 17 0.36 -7.02 -8.50
C GLY A 17 -0.18 -6.38 -7.22
N PRO A 18 0.41 -6.71 -6.07
CA PRO A 18 -0.06 -6.19 -4.79
C PRO A 18 0.22 -4.68 -4.69
N PRO A 19 -0.74 -3.88 -4.21
CA PRO A 19 -0.53 -2.45 -3.97
C PRO A 19 0.49 -2.19 -2.85
N LEU A 20 1.26 -1.10 -2.97
CA LEU A 20 2.26 -0.66 -1.98
C LEU A 20 1.73 0.46 -1.08
N HIS A 21 0.77 0.14 -0.21
CA HIS A 21 0.10 1.14 0.66
C HIS A 21 1.06 1.87 1.61
N ASP A 22 1.80 1.12 2.45
CA ASP A 22 2.64 1.71 3.49
C ASP A 22 3.88 2.43 2.93
N PRO A 23 4.56 1.93 1.88
CA PRO A 23 5.63 2.69 1.24
C PRO A 23 5.18 4.04 0.68
N LEU A 24 3.93 4.17 0.21
CA LEU A 24 3.37 5.47 -0.18
C LEU A 24 3.27 6.44 1.01
N ALA A 25 2.90 5.95 2.20
CA ALA A 25 2.86 6.79 3.41
C ALA A 25 4.26 7.31 3.79
N VAL A 26 5.30 6.48 3.67
CA VAL A 26 6.69 6.90 3.86
C VAL A 26 7.07 7.95 2.82
N ALA A 27 6.76 7.71 1.54
CA ALA A 27 7.03 8.66 0.46
C ALA A 27 6.35 10.02 0.69
N ALA A 28 5.09 10.03 1.16
CA ALA A 28 4.37 11.25 1.47
C ALA A 28 5.03 12.07 2.59
N ALA A 29 5.76 11.41 3.51
CA ALA A 29 6.44 12.09 4.61
C ALA A 29 7.77 12.76 4.19
N TYR A 30 8.56 12.13 3.30
CA TYR A 30 9.88 12.65 2.93
C TYR A 30 9.92 13.36 1.57
N ASN A 31 9.01 13.03 0.65
CA ASN A 31 8.92 13.63 -0.68
C ASN A 31 7.44 13.89 -1.04
N PRO A 32 6.78 14.85 -0.38
CA PRO A 32 5.35 15.12 -0.58
C PRO A 32 5.00 15.65 -1.97
N ASP A 33 5.99 16.12 -2.75
CA ASP A 33 5.80 16.78 -4.04
C ASP A 33 5.45 15.81 -5.18
N ILE A 34 5.74 14.51 -5.01
CA ILE A 34 5.33 13.48 -5.98
C ILE A 34 3.83 13.17 -5.90
N PHE A 35 3.13 13.71 -4.91
CA PHE A 35 1.69 13.53 -4.72
C PHE A 35 0.93 14.75 -5.22
N ASP A 36 -0.08 14.53 -6.06
CA ASP A 36 -1.03 15.56 -6.48
C ASP A 36 -2.16 15.64 -5.45
N ASP A 37 -2.35 16.80 -4.81
CA ASP A 37 -3.48 17.07 -3.91
C ASP A 37 -4.55 17.97 -4.51
N ASN A 38 -4.63 17.99 -5.85
CA ASN A 38 -5.67 18.67 -6.62
C ASN A 38 -5.75 20.17 -6.32
N GLY A 39 -4.58 20.83 -6.30
CA GLY A 39 -4.49 22.28 -6.08
C GLY A 39 -4.62 22.69 -4.61
N GLY A 40 -4.14 21.86 -3.68
CA GLY A 40 -4.10 22.21 -2.26
C GLY A 40 -5.39 21.93 -1.49
N GLU A 41 -6.25 21.00 -1.92
CA GLU A 41 -7.48 20.68 -1.20
C GLU A 41 -7.21 20.28 0.25
N ARG A 42 -8.09 20.69 1.15
CA ARG A 42 -8.06 20.31 2.57
C ARG A 42 -9.40 19.71 2.97
N PHE A 43 -9.34 18.71 3.84
CA PHE A 43 -10.50 17.95 4.25
C PHE A 43 -10.61 17.92 5.77
N GLN A 44 -11.82 18.11 6.26
CA GLN A 44 -12.18 17.64 7.58
C GLN A 44 -12.38 16.13 7.50
N VAL A 45 -11.69 15.39 8.36
CA VAL A 45 -11.72 13.92 8.40
C VAL A 45 -12.36 13.50 9.71
N GLY A 46 -13.36 12.63 9.63
CA GLY A 46 -13.99 11.99 10.76
C GLY A 46 -14.08 10.49 10.56
N ILE A 47 -14.11 9.74 11.65
CA ILE A 47 -14.34 8.29 11.64
C ILE A 47 -15.72 8.03 12.24
N VAL A 48 -16.52 7.22 11.57
CA VAL A 48 -17.78 6.74 12.14
C VAL A 48 -17.44 5.73 13.24
N THR A 49 -17.84 6.03 14.46
CA THR A 49 -17.57 5.19 15.65
C THR A 49 -18.82 4.49 16.18
N GLU A 50 -19.98 4.80 15.62
CA GLU A 50 -21.27 4.19 15.94
C GLU A 50 -21.46 2.88 15.17
N GLY A 51 -22.00 1.86 15.84
CA GLY A 51 -22.30 0.54 15.25
C GLY A 51 -21.80 -0.61 16.12
N ILE A 52 -21.86 -1.83 15.60
CA ILE A 52 -21.41 -3.05 16.29
C ILE A 52 -20.30 -3.70 15.49
N HIS A 53 -19.17 -4.01 16.14
CA HIS A 53 -18.14 -4.83 15.52
C HIS A 53 -18.65 -6.27 15.42
N SER A 54 -19.04 -6.68 14.21
CA SER A 54 -19.66 -7.98 13.93
C SER A 54 -19.22 -8.49 12.56
N ILE A 55 -19.28 -9.81 12.38
CA ILE A 55 -19.16 -10.44 11.07
C ILE A 55 -20.41 -10.25 10.20
N ASP A 56 -21.56 -9.98 10.84
CA ASP A 56 -22.81 -9.67 10.15
C ASP A 56 -22.80 -8.21 9.69
N GLN A 57 -22.53 -7.99 8.40
CA GLN A 57 -22.42 -6.66 7.80
C GLN A 57 -23.69 -5.81 7.96
N THR A 58 -24.86 -6.42 8.14
CA THR A 58 -26.11 -5.69 8.35
C THR A 58 -26.16 -4.98 9.71
N GLN A 59 -25.38 -5.46 10.69
CA GLN A 59 -25.27 -4.87 12.04
C GLN A 59 -24.08 -3.90 12.18
N VAL A 60 -23.09 -4.00 11.28
CA VAL A 60 -21.90 -3.13 11.29
C VAL A 60 -22.24 -1.69 10.90
N GLY A 61 -23.19 -1.51 9.97
CA GLY A 61 -23.53 -0.19 9.44
C GLY A 61 -22.31 0.45 8.76
N GLU A 62 -21.89 1.63 9.25
CA GLU A 62 -20.71 2.34 8.76
C GLU A 62 -19.55 2.37 9.77
N LEU A 63 -19.59 1.55 10.84
CA LEU A 63 -18.55 1.52 11.86
C LEU A 63 -17.15 1.36 11.25
N GLY A 64 -16.25 2.29 11.58
CA GLY A 64 -14.88 2.33 11.07
C GLY A 64 -14.69 3.05 9.73
N ARG A 65 -15.77 3.51 9.07
CA ARG A 65 -15.68 4.26 7.82
C ARG A 65 -15.05 5.62 8.05
N THR A 66 -14.05 5.95 7.24
CA THR A 66 -13.51 7.32 7.14
C THR A 66 -14.44 8.18 6.28
N LYS A 67 -14.99 9.25 6.85
CA LYS A 67 -15.79 10.25 6.16
C LYS A 67 -14.98 11.53 6.02
N VAL A 68 -15.05 12.14 4.83
CA VAL A 68 -14.29 13.33 4.50
C VAL A 68 -15.21 14.39 3.91
N THR A 69 -15.02 15.64 4.32
CA THR A 69 -15.72 16.80 3.78
C THR A 69 -14.69 17.82 3.33
N LYS A 70 -14.78 18.25 2.07
CA LYS A 70 -13.89 19.29 1.53
C LYS A 70 -14.13 20.59 2.29
N LEU A 71 -13.06 21.19 2.78
CA LEU A 71 -13.09 22.48 3.44
C LEU A 71 -12.98 23.62 2.42
N PRO A 72 -13.47 24.83 2.75
CA PRO A 72 -13.22 26.02 1.97
C PRO A 72 -11.74 26.28 1.73
N ASN A 73 -11.40 26.92 0.62
CA ASN A 73 -10.02 27.25 0.29
C ASN A 73 -9.42 28.17 1.36
N GLY A 74 -8.21 27.84 1.83
CA GLY A 74 -7.49 28.59 2.87
C GLY A 74 -7.72 28.08 4.30
N GLU A 75 -8.69 27.19 4.52
CA GLU A 75 -8.83 26.52 5.82
C GLU A 75 -7.82 25.37 5.98
N GLY A 76 -7.30 25.21 7.20
CA GLY A 76 -6.42 24.10 7.55
C GLY A 76 -7.18 22.78 7.63
N GLY A 77 -6.53 21.68 7.26
CA GLY A 77 -7.15 20.36 7.32
C GLY A 77 -6.23 19.27 6.80
N CYS A 78 -6.77 18.06 6.63
CA CYS A 78 -6.02 16.93 6.12
C CYS A 78 -5.86 17.02 4.59
N ARG A 79 -4.66 16.70 4.09
CA ARG A 79 -4.37 16.54 2.66
C ARG A 79 -4.75 15.12 2.26
N ILE A 80 -5.47 14.95 1.15
CA ILE A 80 -5.79 13.64 0.58
C ILE A 80 -5.30 13.63 -0.87
N PRO A 81 -4.14 13.02 -1.16
CA PRO A 81 -3.63 12.89 -2.51
C PRO A 81 -4.63 12.21 -3.45
N ARG A 82 -4.68 12.66 -4.70
CA ARG A 82 -5.48 12.09 -5.79
C ARG A 82 -4.66 11.21 -6.70
N HIS A 83 -3.39 11.59 -6.90
CA HIS A 83 -2.44 10.85 -7.74
C HIS A 83 -1.05 10.87 -7.11
N VAL A 84 -0.21 9.98 -7.60
CA VAL A 84 1.22 9.90 -7.29
C VAL A 84 1.99 9.77 -8.62
N ASP A 85 3.12 10.44 -8.72
CA ASP A 85 4.11 10.22 -9.78
C ASP A 85 4.76 8.85 -9.57
N LEU A 86 4.32 7.87 -10.37
CA LEU A 86 4.75 6.49 -10.24
C LEU A 86 6.22 6.29 -10.61
N ASP A 87 6.74 7.03 -11.58
CA ASP A 87 8.13 6.88 -12.01
C ASP A 87 9.08 7.35 -10.90
N GLN A 88 8.79 8.51 -10.29
CA GLN A 88 9.56 8.99 -9.15
C GLN A 88 9.41 8.07 -7.93
N PHE A 89 8.19 7.58 -7.66
CA PHE A 89 7.94 6.65 -6.56
C PHE A 89 8.73 5.35 -6.72
N TRP A 90 8.64 4.67 -7.87
CA TRP A 90 9.36 3.43 -8.13
C TRP A 90 10.88 3.63 -8.17
N GLY A 91 11.35 4.72 -8.78
CA GLY A 91 12.76 5.09 -8.74
C GLY A 91 13.30 5.21 -7.31
N SER A 92 12.50 5.75 -6.38
CA SER A 92 12.88 5.84 -4.96
C SER A 92 12.94 4.48 -4.27
N ILE A 93 12.01 3.58 -4.56
CA ILE A 93 11.97 2.21 -4.01
C ILE A 93 13.19 1.43 -4.50
N GLU A 94 13.46 1.44 -5.80
CA GLU A 94 14.61 0.75 -6.36
C GLU A 94 15.94 1.28 -5.82
N SER A 95 16.08 2.60 -5.72
CA SER A 95 17.27 3.24 -5.16
C SER A 95 17.48 2.82 -3.70
N SER A 96 16.42 2.87 -2.90
CA SER A 96 16.44 2.45 -1.49
C SER A 96 16.82 0.98 -1.34
N MET A 97 16.26 0.11 -2.18
CA MET A 97 16.61 -1.30 -2.22
C MET A 97 18.08 -1.54 -2.61
N LYS A 98 18.60 -0.84 -3.62
CA LYS A 98 20.01 -0.93 -4.03
C LYS A 98 20.95 -0.55 -2.89
N CYS A 99 20.65 0.54 -2.18
CA CYS A 99 21.39 0.96 -1.00
C CYS A 99 21.33 -0.08 0.12
N ALA A 100 20.14 -0.60 0.43
CA ALA A 100 19.96 -1.61 1.46
C ALA A 100 20.72 -2.91 1.16
N VAL A 101 20.67 -3.39 -0.09
CA VAL A 101 21.42 -4.58 -0.52
C VAL A 101 22.93 -4.40 -0.41
N ALA A 102 23.45 -3.19 -0.68
CA ALA A 102 24.88 -2.92 -0.59
C ALA A 102 25.43 -3.03 0.84
N VAL A 103 24.63 -2.71 1.86
CA VAL A 103 25.07 -2.67 3.27
C VAL A 103 24.56 -3.83 4.10
N SER A 104 23.43 -4.43 3.72
CA SER A 104 22.79 -5.55 4.40
C SER A 104 22.22 -6.53 3.36
N PRO A 105 23.10 -7.20 2.58
CA PRO A 105 22.65 -8.14 1.57
C PRO A 105 21.87 -9.27 2.23
N MET A 106 20.74 -9.66 1.61
CA MET A 106 20.02 -10.84 2.07
C MET A 106 20.95 -12.07 2.00
N PRO A 107 20.86 -12.98 2.98
CA PRO A 107 21.55 -14.26 2.88
C PRO A 107 21.23 -14.92 1.54
N LYS A 108 22.26 -15.38 0.83
CA LYS A 108 22.07 -16.14 -0.40
C LYS A 108 21.44 -17.47 -0.03
N VAL A 109 20.12 -17.59 -0.19
CA VAL A 109 19.41 -18.86 -0.07
C VAL A 109 19.52 -19.57 -1.41
N SER A 110 20.01 -20.82 -1.40
CA SER A 110 20.09 -21.57 -2.64
C SER A 110 18.69 -21.95 -3.14
N ILE A 111 18.54 -22.14 -4.45
CA ILE A 111 17.28 -22.66 -5.02
C ILE A 111 16.92 -24.00 -4.36
N GLN A 112 17.91 -24.84 -4.06
CA GLN A 112 17.74 -26.12 -3.38
C GLN A 112 17.16 -25.96 -1.97
N ASP A 113 17.59 -24.94 -1.22
CA ASP A 113 17.03 -24.64 0.11
C ASP A 113 15.58 -24.15 0.01
N LEU A 114 15.27 -23.33 -1.00
CA LEU A 114 13.90 -22.86 -1.27
C LEU A 114 12.98 -24.01 -1.71
N GLU A 115 13.48 -24.94 -2.53
CA GLU A 115 12.78 -26.17 -2.91
C GLU A 115 12.51 -27.07 -1.71
N LYS A 116 13.53 -27.28 -0.86
CA LYS A 116 13.39 -28.06 0.38
C LYS A 116 12.39 -27.43 1.35
N ALA A 117 12.32 -26.11 1.40
CA ALA A 117 11.34 -25.36 2.18
C ALA A 117 9.94 -25.31 1.52
N GLY A 118 9.75 -25.92 0.34
CA GLY A 118 8.45 -26.00 -0.34
C GLY A 118 7.97 -24.67 -0.93
N VAL A 119 8.86 -23.69 -1.12
CA VAL A 119 8.51 -22.32 -1.55
C VAL A 119 7.87 -22.29 -2.94
N PHE A 120 8.17 -23.26 -3.80
CA PHE A 120 7.66 -23.36 -5.17
C PHE A 120 6.44 -24.27 -5.33
N ASN A 121 5.90 -24.80 -4.23
CA ASN A 121 4.71 -25.66 -4.29
C ASN A 121 3.51 -24.85 -4.80
N GLY A 122 2.90 -25.30 -5.90
CA GLY A 122 1.74 -24.62 -6.50
C GLY A 122 2.09 -23.44 -7.41
N VAL A 123 3.37 -23.22 -7.74
CA VAL A 123 3.81 -22.20 -8.72
C VAL A 123 4.43 -22.92 -9.92
N GLU A 124 3.93 -22.65 -11.14
CA GLU A 124 4.58 -23.16 -12.35
C GLU A 124 5.98 -22.58 -12.46
N LYS A 125 6.99 -23.45 -12.60
CA LYS A 125 8.36 -23.02 -12.89
C LYS A 125 8.38 -22.47 -14.32
N LEU A 126 8.55 -21.16 -14.46
CA LEU A 126 8.90 -20.55 -15.74
C LEU A 126 10.28 -21.08 -16.14
N VAL A 127 10.31 -21.85 -17.23
CA VAL A 127 11.53 -22.39 -17.86
C VAL A 127 12.15 -21.32 -18.76
#